data_AF-A0A1T1H1B1-F1
#
_entry.id   AF-A0A1T1H1B1-F1
#
_cell.length_a   1.000
_cell.length_b   1.000
_cell.length_c   1.000
_cell.angle_alpha   90.00
_cell.angle_beta   90.00
_cell.angle_gamma   90.00
#
_symmetry.space_group_name_H-M   'P 1'
#
loop_
_entity.id
_entity.type
_entity.pdbx_description
1 polymer ?
#
loop_
_entity_poly.entity_id
_entity_poly.type
_entity_poly.pdbx_seq_one_letter_code
_entity_poly.pdbx_strand_id
1 'polypeptide(L)'
;MHKNVKRVLKGLAWLVFAGCLGFVCMIGFYIYMIYGIHPSDEGTGGLACEYDRNDHVTKAEMYRIRDGKRVITPVDPLLCQKQRADFPK
;
A
#
# COMPACT_ATOMS: atom_id res chain seq x y z
N MET A 1 6.80 33.96 -41.40
CA MET A 1 5.93 32.94 -40.76
C MET A 1 6.67 31.88 -39.92
N HIS A 2 7.84 31.36 -40.31
CA HIS A 2 8.52 30.24 -39.62
C HIS A 2 8.88 30.43 -38.12
N LYS A 3 9.19 31.65 -37.66
CA LYS A 3 9.58 31.91 -36.25
C LYS A 3 8.41 31.74 -35.27
N ASN A 4 7.20 32.09 -35.68
CA ASN A 4 6.01 31.99 -34.84
C ASN A 4 5.60 30.52 -34.64
N VAL A 5 5.71 29.69 -35.68
CA VAL A 5 5.39 28.25 -35.61
C VAL A 5 6.31 27.52 -34.64
N LYS A 6 7.63 27.79 -34.67
CA LYS A 6 8.58 27.18 -33.72
C LYS A 6 8.31 27.57 -32.27
N ARG A 7 7.88 28.82 -32.02
CA ARG A 7 7.58 29.32 -30.68
C ARG A 7 6.30 28.69 -30.13
N VAL A 8 5.27 28.55 -30.97
CA VAL A 8 4.02 27.84 -30.62
C VAL A 8 4.28 26.37 -30.34
N LEU A 9 5.05 25.68 -31.19
CA LEU A 9 5.38 24.26 -31.01
C LEU A 9 6.17 24.01 -29.72
N LYS A 10 7.13 24.90 -29.40
CA LYS A 10 7.88 24.84 -28.14
C LYS A 10 6.99 25.04 -26.91
N GLY A 11 6.01 25.94 -26.99
CA GLY A 11 5.01 26.13 -25.94
C GLY A 11 4.13 24.90 -25.75
N LEU A 12 3.67 24.30 -26.86
CA LEU A 12 2.87 23.08 -26.84
C LEU A 12 3.65 21.91 -26.22
N ALA A 13 4.92 21.74 -26.61
CA ALA A 13 5.80 20.71 -26.05
C ALA A 13 6.01 20.90 -24.53
N TRP A 14 6.13 22.14 -24.07
CA TRP A 14 6.24 22.44 -22.64
C TRP A 14 4.95 22.11 -21.86
N LEU A 15 3.79 22.39 -22.44
CA LEU A 15 2.50 22.02 -21.85
C LEU A 15 2.33 20.51 -21.74
N VAL A 16 2.67 19.77 -22.80
CA VAL A 16 2.64 18.31 -22.78
C VAL A 16 3.62 17.76 -21.73
N PHE A 17 4.83 18.31 -21.66
CA PHE A 17 5.82 17.90 -20.66
C PHE A 17 5.34 18.15 -19.23
N ALA A 18 4.78 19.32 -18.95
CA ALA A 18 4.21 19.64 -17.64
C ALA A 18 3.05 18.70 -17.28
N GLY A 19 2.18 18.37 -18.23
CA GLY A 19 1.10 17.40 -18.06
C GLY A 19 1.63 16.00 -17.75
N CYS A 20 2.61 15.52 -18.51
CA CYS A 20 3.25 14.21 -18.27
C CYS A 20 3.94 14.16 -16.91
N LEU A 21 4.65 15.22 -16.52
CA LEU A 21 5.32 15.30 -15.22
C LEU A 21 4.30 15.26 -14.08
N GLY A 22 3.21 16.02 -14.19
CA GLY A 22 2.11 15.99 -13.24
C GLY A 22 1.48 14.61 -13.12
N PHE A 23 1.27 13.92 -14.24
CA PHE A 23 0.72 12.57 -14.27
C PHE A 23 1.63 11.55 -13.58
N VAL A 24 2.94 11.59 -13.84
CA VAL A 24 3.92 10.73 -13.17
C VAL A 24 3.96 10.99 -11.67
N CYS A 25 3.97 12.25 -11.24
CA CYS A 25 3.91 12.61 -9.82
C CYS A 25 2.62 12.10 -9.16
N MET A 26 1.48 12.20 -9.84
CA MET A 26 0.19 11.72 -9.33
C MET A 26 0.19 10.20 -9.16
N ILE A 27 0.71 9.45 -10.14
CA ILE A 27 0.85 7.99 -10.04
C ILE A 27 1.78 7.62 -8.88
N GLY A 28 2.94 8.27 -8.79
CA GLY A 28 3.91 8.03 -7.72
C GLY A 28 3.31 8.29 -6.34
N PHE A 29 2.56 9.39 -6.18
CA PHE A 29 1.85 9.70 -4.95
C PHE A 29 0.77 8.65 -4.62
N TYR A 30 0.02 8.18 -5.61
CA TYR A 30 -1.03 7.18 -5.40
C TYR A 30 -0.45 5.82 -4.98
N ILE A 31 0.65 5.38 -5.61
CA ILE A 31 1.39 4.18 -5.22
C ILE A 31 1.92 4.32 -3.80
N TYR A 32 2.49 5.49 -3.46
CA TYR A 32 2.95 5.79 -2.10
C TYR A 32 1.80 5.76 -1.09
N MET A 33 0.60 6.23 -1.44
CA MET A 33 -0.55 6.16 -0.53
C MET A 33 -1.03 4.72 -0.28
N ILE A 34 -0.98 3.83 -1.29
CA ILE A 34 -1.46 2.44 -1.16
C ILE A 34 -0.41 1.56 -0.46
N TYR A 35 0.85 1.71 -0.83
CA TYR A 35 1.91 0.78 -0.43
C TYR A 35 2.96 1.41 0.49
N GLY A 36 2.96 2.73 0.61
CA GLY A 36 3.86 3.45 1.49
C GLY A 36 3.45 3.24 2.93
N ILE A 37 4.41 2.79 3.73
CA ILE A 37 4.30 2.77 5.18
C ILE A 37 4.47 4.23 5.63
N HIS A 38 3.40 4.84 6.14
CA HIS A 38 3.50 6.18 6.70
C HIS A 38 4.19 6.08 8.07
N PRO A 39 5.01 7.08 8.46
CA PRO A 39 5.50 7.16 9.83
C PRO A 39 4.36 7.26 10.86
N SER A 40 3.17 7.71 10.45
CA SER A 40 1.96 7.66 11.29
C SER A 40 1.39 6.24 11.48
N ASP A 41 1.79 5.28 10.65
CA ASP A 41 1.40 3.88 10.79
C ASP A 41 2.27 3.15 11.83
N GLU A 42 3.21 3.86 12.46
CA GLU A 42 4.06 3.32 13.52
C GLU A 42 3.22 2.84 14.71
N GLY A 43 3.42 1.58 15.09
CA GLY A 43 2.59 0.90 16.07
C GLY A 43 1.29 0.29 15.53
N THR A 44 0.84 0.69 14.33
CA THR A 44 -0.26 0.00 13.63
C THR A 44 0.17 -1.41 13.29
N GLY A 45 -0.72 -2.35 13.55
CA GLY A 45 -0.47 -3.76 13.36
C GLY A 45 -1.75 -4.53 13.14
N GLY A 46 -1.60 -5.77 12.71
CA GLY A 46 -2.72 -6.67 12.48
C GLY A 46 -2.33 -8.10 12.85
N LEU A 47 -3.34 -8.87 13.21
CA LEU A 47 -3.21 -10.30 13.46
C LEU A 47 -3.61 -11.04 12.18
N ALA A 48 -2.67 -11.79 11.62
CA ALA A 48 -2.90 -12.71 10.51
C ALA A 48 -2.98 -14.13 11.07
N CYS A 49 -4.09 -14.81 10.79
CA CYS A 49 -4.35 -16.18 11.24
C CYS A 49 -4.57 -17.06 10.01
N GLU A 50 -3.85 -18.17 9.93
CA GLU A 50 -4.04 -19.22 8.93
C GLU A 50 -4.79 -20.38 9.59
N TYR A 51 -5.83 -20.86 8.91
CA TYR A 51 -6.67 -21.96 9.39
C TYR A 51 -6.62 -23.10 8.38
N ASP A 52 -6.60 -24.34 8.89
CA ASP A 52 -6.77 -25.55 8.08
C ASP A 52 -8.24 -25.73 7.65
N ARG A 53 -8.51 -26.69 6.77
CA ARG A 53 -9.85 -27.13 6.34
C ARG A 53 -10.81 -27.50 7.49
N ASN A 54 -10.28 -27.76 8.68
CA ASN A 54 -11.06 -28.07 9.88
C ASN A 54 -11.19 -26.87 10.84
N ASP A 55 -10.95 -25.64 10.35
CA ASP A 55 -11.00 -24.38 11.12
C ASP A 55 -9.99 -24.33 12.30
N HIS A 56 -8.96 -25.17 12.27
CA HIS A 56 -7.90 -25.17 13.26
C HIS A 56 -6.82 -24.17 12.87
N VAL A 57 -6.39 -23.32 13.81
CA VAL A 57 -5.30 -22.36 13.59
C VAL A 57 -4.00 -23.13 13.35
N THR A 58 -3.43 -23.03 12.16
CA THR A 58 -2.13 -23.62 11.80
C THR A 58 -1.00 -22.61 11.94
N LYS A 59 -1.30 -21.31 11.81
CA LYS A 59 -0.31 -20.24 11.89
C LYS A 59 -0.95 -18.97 12.44
N ALA A 60 -0.27 -18.33 13.39
CA ALA A 60 -0.67 -17.03 13.92
C ALA A 60 0.53 -16.08 13.88
N GLU A 61 0.42 -15.03 13.07
CA GLU A 61 1.45 -14.03 12.88
C GLU A 61 0.88 -12.64 13.16
N MET A 62 1.53 -11.90 14.04
CA MET A 62 1.22 -10.49 14.21
C MET A 62 2.22 -9.70 13.38
N TYR A 63 1.73 -8.78 12.55
CA TYR A 63 2.59 -7.76 11.97
C TYR A 63 2.43 -6.45 12.73
N ARG A 64 3.53 -5.75 12.94
CA ARG A 64 3.56 -4.39 13.45
C ARG A 64 4.52 -3.56 12.63
N ILE A 65 4.21 -2.29 12.45
CA ILE A 65 5.14 -1.35 11.85
C ILE A 65 6.02 -0.78 12.97
N ARG A 66 7.33 -1.00 12.85
CA ARG A 66 8.37 -0.42 13.73
C ARG A 66 9.44 0.23 12.86
N ASP A 67 9.83 1.46 13.17
CA ASP A 67 10.85 2.20 12.43
C ASP A 67 10.55 2.25 10.91
N GLY A 68 9.26 2.42 10.55
CA GLY A 68 8.82 2.44 9.14
C GLY A 68 8.92 1.11 8.39
N LYS A 69 9.16 -0.02 9.07
CA LYS A 69 9.23 -1.36 8.48
C LYS A 69 8.17 -2.29 9.05
N ARG A 70 7.60 -3.14 8.20
CA ARG A 70 6.66 -4.20 8.62
C ARG A 70 7.46 -5.34 9.24
N VAL A 71 7.34 -5.50 10.56
CA VAL A 71 7.95 -6.59 11.34
C VAL A 71 6.88 -7.64 11.59
N ILE A 72 7.15 -8.89 11.20
CA ILE A 72 6.25 -10.03 11.41
C ILE A 72 6.82 -10.86 12.54
N THR A 73 6.01 -11.11 13.57
CA THR A 73 6.37 -11.94 14.72
C THR A 73 5.37 -13.08 14.89
N PRO A 74 5.85 -14.32 15.10
CA PRO A 74 4.97 -15.42 15.48
C PRO A 74 4.36 -15.11 16.85
N VAL A 75 3.06 -15.36 16.99
CA VAL A 75 2.32 -15.13 18.23
C VAL A 75 1.52 -16.38 18.61
N ASP A 76 1.03 -16.40 19.84
CA ASP A 76 0.27 -17.54 20.35
C ASP A 76 -0.99 -17.80 19.50
N PRO A 77 -1.19 -19.04 18.99
CA PRO A 77 -2.39 -19.42 18.25
C PRO A 77 -3.71 -19.15 19.00
N LEU A 78 -3.67 -19.10 20.35
CA LEU A 78 -4.83 -18.76 21.18
C LEU A 78 -5.39 -17.37 20.87
N LEU A 79 -4.57 -16.42 20.42
CA LEU A 79 -5.01 -15.08 20.02
C LEU A 79 -5.89 -15.10 18.75
N CYS A 80 -5.73 -16.14 17.92
CA CYS A 80 -6.50 -16.39 16.72
C CYS A 80 -7.71 -17.32 16.96
N GLN A 81 -7.94 -17.76 18.19
CA GLN A 81 -9.02 -18.70 18.50
C GLN A 81 -10.38 -17.99 18.48
N LYS A 82 -10.96 -17.82 17.29
CA LYS A 82 -12.34 -17.35 17.13
C LYS A 82 -13.34 -18.46 17.50
N GLN A 83 -14.51 -18.06 17.99
CA GLN A 83 -15.61 -19.02 18.16
C GLN A 83 -16.11 -19.44 16.78
N ARG A 84 -16.45 -20.72 16.60
CA ARG A 84 -16.94 -21.29 15.31
C ARG A 84 -18.12 -20.51 14.69
N ALA A 85 -18.84 -19.74 15.50
CA ALA A 85 -19.94 -18.87 15.07
C ALA A 85 -19.49 -17.62 14.27
N ASP A 86 -18.21 -17.24 14.34
CA ASP A 86 -17.67 -16.05 13.66
C ASP A 86 -17.23 -16.33 12.22
N PHE A 87 -17.27 -17.60 11.78
CA PHE A 87 -16.96 -17.97 10.40
C PHE A 87 -18.24 -17.98 9.56
N PRO A 88 -18.28 -17.26 8.42
CA PRO A 88 -19.43 -17.32 7.52
C PRO A 88 -19.61 -18.76 7.02
N LYS A 89 -20.86 -19.25 7.07
CA LYS A 89 -21.26 -20.58 6.60
C LYS A 89 -21.21 -20.67 5.08
#